data_AF-A0A519UVJ4-F1
#
_entry.id   AF-A0A519UVJ4-F1
#
_cell.length_a   1.000
_cell.length_b   1.000
_cell.length_c   1.000
_cell.angle_alpha   90.00
_cell.angle_beta   90.00
_cell.angle_gamma   90.00
#
_symmetry.space_group_name_H-M   'P 1'
#
loop_
_entity.id
_entity.type
_entity.pdbx_description
1 polymer ?
#
loop_
_entity_poly.entity_id
_entity_poly.type
_entity_poly.pdbx_seq_one_letter_code
_entity_poly.pdbx_strand_id
1 'polypeptide(L)'
;MEQSFSLEGKVIVVTGGTGILGNSFVNAIVEAGGAVGILGRNADIANERADAINKNGGRAIALIADAMDEEQLIAAREKIIAAFGKIDGLVNA
;
A
#
# COMPACT_ATOMS: atom_id res chain seq x y z
N MET A 1 6.16 5.47 -18.91
CA MET A 1 5.81 6.63 -18.07
C MET A 1 6.87 7.69 -18.32
N GLU A 2 6.52 8.97 -18.49
CA GLU A 2 7.53 10.03 -18.53
C GLU A 2 8.33 10.03 -17.22
N GLN A 3 9.64 10.27 -17.28
CA GLN A 3 10.55 10.17 -16.11
C GLN A 3 10.11 11.03 -14.91
N SER A 4 9.34 12.10 -15.13
CA SER A 4 8.87 13.04 -14.12
C SER A 4 7.84 12.47 -13.13
N PHE A 5 7.14 11.37 -13.47
CA PHE A 5 6.08 10.79 -12.64
C PHE A 5 6.40 9.39 -12.09
N SER A 6 7.64 8.91 -12.27
CA SER A 6 8.06 7.62 -11.74
C SER A 6 8.03 7.58 -10.21
N LEU A 7 7.54 6.46 -9.66
CA LEU A 7 7.59 6.12 -8.24
C LEU A 7 8.58 4.99 -7.95
N GLU A 8 9.49 4.71 -8.87
CA GLU A 8 10.51 3.68 -8.69
C GLU A 8 11.30 3.91 -7.39
N GLY A 9 11.46 2.84 -6.61
CA GLY A 9 12.12 2.88 -5.31
C GLY A 9 11.35 3.63 -4.21
N LYS A 10 10.13 4.12 -4.46
CA LYS A 10 9.26 4.72 -3.43
C LYS A 10 8.37 3.68 -2.77
N VAL A 11 8.02 3.91 -1.51
CA VAL A 11 7.10 3.10 -0.70
C VAL A 11 5.95 3.99 -0.25
N ILE A 12 4.73 3.72 -0.71
CA ILE A 12 3.55 4.56 -0.45
C ILE A 12 2.51 3.76 0.32
N VAL A 13 1.92 4.34 1.37
CA VAL A 13 0.77 3.75 2.08
C VAL A 13 -0.52 4.37 1.56
N VAL A 14 -1.55 3.56 1.34
CA VAL A 14 -2.89 4.01 0.96
C VAL A 14 -3.87 3.56 2.04
N THR A 15 -4.44 4.51 2.82
CA THR A 15 -5.59 4.21 3.69
C THR A 15 -6.83 4.00 2.85
N GLY A 16 -7.80 3.24 3.35
CA GLY A 16 -8.98 2.89 2.53
C GLY A 16 -8.61 2.08 1.28
N GLY A 17 -7.43 1.46 1.27
CA GLY A 17 -6.87 0.74 0.12
C GLY A 17 -7.68 -0.49 -0.29
N THR A 18 -8.64 -0.93 0.53
CA THR A 18 -9.62 -2.00 0.24
C THR A 18 -10.88 -1.48 -0.48
N GLY A 19 -11.08 -0.16 -0.54
CA GLY A 19 -12.20 0.47 -1.26
C GLY A 19 -12.02 0.48 -2.78
N ILE A 20 -13.02 1.02 -3.50
CA ILE A 20 -12.98 1.12 -4.98
C ILE A 20 -11.91 2.13 -5.41
N LEU A 21 -12.00 3.37 -4.93
CA LEU A 21 -11.04 4.42 -5.29
C LEU A 21 -9.63 4.13 -4.75
N GLY A 22 -9.54 3.58 -3.53
CA GLY A 22 -8.28 3.12 -2.96
C GLY A 22 -7.57 2.08 -3.85
N ASN A 23 -8.33 1.17 -4.47
CA ASN A 23 -7.76 0.20 -5.43
C ASN A 23 -7.13 0.88 -6.64
N SER A 24 -7.77 1.92 -7.17
CA SER A 24 -7.25 2.67 -8.31
C SER A 24 -5.93 3.37 -7.96
N PHE A 25 -5.82 3.94 -6.75
CA PHE A 25 -4.55 4.51 -6.28
C PHE A 25 -3.46 3.44 -6.13
N VAL A 26 -3.80 2.30 -5.50
CA VAL A 26 -2.88 1.16 -5.35
C VAL A 26 -2.32 0.71 -6.70
N ASN A 27 -3.18 0.50 -7.69
CA ASN A 27 -2.76 0.07 -9.02
C ASN A 27 -1.88 1.14 -9.71
N ALA A 28 -2.28 2.41 -9.66
CA ALA A 28 -1.50 3.50 -10.26
C ALA A 28 -0.09 3.64 -9.64
N ILE A 29 0.04 3.44 -8.32
CA ILE A 29 1.34 3.46 -7.63
C ILE A 29 2.23 2.33 -8.13
N VAL A 30 1.67 1.12 -8.25
CA VAL A 30 2.40 -0.07 -8.71
C VAL A 30 2.81 0.07 -10.17
N GLU A 31 1.91 0.55 -11.04
CA GLU A 31 2.19 0.84 -12.46
C GLU A 31 3.29 1.89 -12.63
N ALA A 32 3.43 2.81 -11.66
CA ALA A 32 4.52 3.78 -11.60
C ALA A 32 5.83 3.24 -11.01
N GLY A 33 5.90 1.95 -10.64
CA GLY A 33 7.10 1.29 -10.09
C GLY A 33 7.24 1.38 -8.57
N GLY A 34 6.25 1.96 -7.88
CA GLY A 34 6.22 2.07 -6.43
C GLY A 34 5.91 0.75 -5.73
N ALA A 35 6.39 0.61 -4.50
CA ALA A 35 5.86 -0.36 -3.55
C ALA A 35 4.67 0.26 -2.80
N VAL A 36 3.67 -0.56 -2.48
CA VAL A 36 2.44 -0.06 -1.86
C VAL A 36 2.03 -0.84 -0.60
N GLY A 37 1.71 -0.11 0.47
CA GLY A 37 1.02 -0.62 1.65
C GLY A 37 -0.48 -0.42 1.51
N ILE A 38 -1.24 -1.51 1.41
CA ILE A 38 -2.69 -1.48 1.26
C ILE A 38 -3.30 -1.51 2.65
N LEU A 39 -3.68 -0.35 3.19
CA LEU A 39 -4.22 -0.23 4.53
C LEU A 39 -5.75 -0.24 4.53
N GLY A 40 -6.35 -1.13 5.31
CA GLY A 40 -7.79 -1.20 5.51
C GLY A 40 -8.22 -2.28 6.50
N ARG A 41 -9.51 -2.31 6.82
CA ARG A 41 -10.08 -3.22 7.83
C ARG A 41 -10.41 -4.61 7.29
N ASN A 42 -10.67 -4.73 5.99
CA ASN A 42 -11.03 -6.00 5.38
C ASN A 42 -9.75 -6.76 4.98
N ALA A 43 -9.38 -7.75 5.80
CA ALA A 43 -8.16 -8.52 5.61
C ALA A 43 -8.16 -9.32 4.31
N ASP A 44 -9.28 -9.94 3.95
CA ASP A 44 -9.38 -10.78 2.76
C ASP A 44 -9.12 -9.96 1.49
N ILE A 45 -9.77 -8.79 1.37
CA ILE A 45 -9.58 -7.90 0.21
C ILE A 45 -8.16 -7.35 0.15
N ALA A 46 -7.59 -6.96 1.30
CA ALA A 46 -6.22 -6.43 1.33
C ALA A 46 -5.19 -7.48 0.92
N ASN A 47 -5.32 -8.71 1.42
CA ASN A 47 -4.43 -9.81 1.07
C ASN A 47 -4.61 -10.22 -0.40
N GLU A 48 -5.85 -10.41 -0.87
CA GLU A 48 -6.13 -10.75 -2.27
C GLU A 48 -5.46 -9.78 -3.25
N ARG A 49 -5.58 -8.46 -2.99
CA ARG A 49 -4.96 -7.43 -3.83
C ARG A 49 -3.45 -7.46 -3.77
N ALA A 50 -2.89 -7.57 -2.55
CA ALA A 50 -1.44 -7.64 -2.38
C ALA A 50 -0.85 -8.85 -3.11
N ASP A 51 -1.49 -10.01 -2.98
CA ASP A 51 -1.07 -11.25 -3.64
C ASP A 51 -1.18 -11.15 -5.16
N ALA A 52 -2.27 -10.58 -5.68
CA ALA A 52 -2.44 -10.35 -7.12
C ALA A 52 -1.35 -9.43 -7.69
N ILE A 53 -1.03 -8.34 -6.99
CA ILE A 53 0.04 -7.41 -7.38
C ILE A 53 1.40 -8.11 -7.35
N ASN A 54 1.71 -8.82 -6.27
CA ASN A 54 2.98 -9.51 -6.11
C ASN A 54 3.16 -10.62 -7.16
N LYS A 55 2.10 -11.37 -7.48
CA LYS A 55 2.10 -12.40 -8.53
C LYS A 55 2.39 -11.82 -9.92
N ASN A 56 2.01 -10.56 -10.16
CA ASN A 56 2.26 -9.84 -11.41
C ASN A 56 3.60 -9.07 -11.40
N GLY A 57 4.48 -9.34 -10.43
CA GLY A 57 5.82 -8.74 -10.34
C GLY A 57 5.86 -7.34 -9.70
N GLY A 58 4.74 -6.85 -9.19
CA GLY A 58 4.68 -5.64 -8.38
C GLY A 58 5.14 -5.89 -6.93
N ARG A 59 5.07 -4.84 -6.10
CA ARG A 59 5.43 -4.91 -4.68
C ARG A 59 4.31 -4.34 -3.82
N ALA A 60 3.60 -5.21 -3.11
CA ALA A 60 2.51 -4.81 -2.23
C ALA A 60 2.52 -5.58 -0.90
N ILE A 61 2.02 -4.93 0.15
CA ILE A 61 1.80 -5.55 1.46
C ILE A 61 0.43 -5.14 2.03
N ALA A 62 -0.30 -6.13 2.54
CA ALA A 62 -1.55 -5.89 3.25
C ALA A 62 -1.27 -5.38 4.68
N LEU A 63 -1.89 -4.25 5.04
CA LEU A 63 -1.79 -3.63 6.37
C LEU A 63 -3.19 -3.56 6.98
N ILE A 64 -3.45 -4.38 7.99
CA ILE A 64 -4.80 -4.46 8.58
C ILE A 64 -4.85 -3.52 9.77
N ALA A 65 -5.61 -2.44 9.63
CA ALA A 65 -5.79 -1.45 10.67
C ALA A 65 -7.10 -0.66 10.46
N ASP A 66 -7.71 -0.25 11.57
CA ASP A 66 -8.62 0.90 11.61
C ASP A 66 -7.80 2.20 11.68
N ALA A 67 -8.11 3.18 10.83
CA ALA A 67 -7.41 4.47 10.81
C ALA A 67 -7.70 5.34 12.05
N MET A 68 -8.70 4.98 12.86
CA MET A 68 -8.98 5.62 14.14
C MET A 68 -8.30 4.94 15.34
N ASP A 69 -7.61 3.82 15.12
CA ASP A 69 -6.93 3.04 16.17
C ASP A 69 -5.41 3.21 16.05
N GLU A 70 -4.82 3.95 17.00
CA GLU A 70 -3.39 4.28 17.00
C GLU A 70 -2.50 3.04 17.14
N GLU A 71 -2.86 2.08 18.00
CA GLU A 71 -2.05 0.87 18.22
C GLU A 71 -1.99 0.01 16.95
N GLN A 72 -3.12 -0.12 16.25
CA GLN A 72 -3.17 -0.81 14.97
C GLN A 72 -2.34 -0.10 13.90
N LEU A 73 -2.36 1.23 13.86
CA LEU A 73 -1.53 2.02 12.94
C LEU A 73 -0.04 1.88 13.24
N ILE A 74 0.35 1.82 14.51
CA ILE A 74 1.75 1.57 14.93
C ILE A 74 2.19 0.18 14.45
N ALA A 75 1.37 -0.86 14.66
CA ALA A 75 1.68 -2.21 14.19
C ALA A 75 1.79 -2.28 12.65
N ALA A 76 0.89 -1.60 11.93
CA ALA A 76 0.95 -1.48 10.47
C ALA A 76 2.23 -0.79 9.99
N ARG A 77 2.65 0.29 10.68
CA ARG A 77 3.90 1.00 10.42
C ARG A 77 5.12 0.08 10.63
N GLU A 78 5.16 -0.65 11.74
CA GLU A 78 6.26 -1.60 12.01
C GLU A 78 6.36 -2.66 10.92
N LYS A 79 5.21 -3.22 10.51
CA LYS A 79 5.15 -4.22 9.45
C LYS A 79 5.68 -3.71 8.11
N ILE A 80 5.28 -2.51 7.67
CA ILE A 80 5.77 -1.96 6.39
C ILE A 80 7.24 -1.55 6.46
N ILE A 81 7.71 -1.00 7.59
CA ILE A 81 9.13 -0.68 7.77
C ILE A 81 9.97 -1.95 7.78
N ALA A 82 9.51 -3.03 8.42
CA ALA A 82 10.21 -4.31 8.37
C ALA A 82 10.30 -4.87 6.94
N ALA A 83 9.26 -4.69 6.12
CA ALA A 83 9.21 -5.20 4.75
C ALA A 83 10.01 -4.36 3.75
N PHE A 84 9.95 -3.03 3.85
CA PHE A 84 10.46 -2.12 2.82
C PHE A 84 11.46 -1.07 3.33
N GLY A 85 11.72 -1.03 4.64
CA GLY A 85 12.72 -0.15 5.28
C GLY A 85 12.31 1.31 5.44
N LYS A 86 11.23 1.76 4.79
CA LYS A 86 10.82 3.17 4.76
C LYS A 86 9.36 3.35 4.34
N ILE A 87 8.86 4.57 4.53
CA ILE A 87 7.62 5.10 3.94
C ILE A 87 7.98 6.46 3.33
N ASP A 88 7.80 6.61 2.01
CA ASP A 88 8.08 7.86 1.28
C ASP A 88 6.81 8.73 1.10
N GLY A 89 5.62 8.14 1.23
CA GLY A 89 4.36 8.88 1.05
C GLY A 89 3.14 8.17 1.63
N LEU A 90 2.07 8.94 1.79
CA LEU A 90 0.80 8.52 2.36
C LEU A 90 -0.35 9.13 1.56
N VAL A 91 -1.33 8.31 1.20
CA VAL A 91 -2.62 8.74 0.65
C VAL A 91 -3.69 8.43 1.68
N ASN A 92 -4.32 9.47 2.21
CA ASN A 92 -5.52 9.35 3.03
C ASN A 92 -6.75 9.40 2.12
N ALA A 93 -7.29 8.23 1.77
CA ALA A 93 -8.45 8.08 0.89
C ALA A 93 -9.71 7.62 1.63
#